data_AF-A0A9P5XQG2-F1
#
_entry.id   AF-A0A9P5XQG2-F1
#
_cell.length_a   1.000
_cell.length_b   1.000
_cell.length_c   1.000
_cell.angle_alpha   90.00
_cell.angle_beta   90.00
_cell.angle_gamma   90.00
#
_symmetry.space_group_name_H-M   'P 1'
#
loop_
_entity.id
_entity.type
_entity.pdbx_description
1 polymer ?
#
loop_
_entity_poly.entity_id
_entity_poly.type
_entity_poly.pdbx_seq_one_letter_code
_entity_poly.pdbx_strand_id
1 'polypeptide(L)'
;MTTSSPTTVPTSGLVSEPIPLHDTPILGMTSRPYVQRATVYGGTVDVEGAAGFWVEYPDGLMDLTRTHLVSSDEGLPGVKNGNSAEAGKDEKPPPLDVKTQVEIDVEGTPKRRIRVSKEKSALVVIDMQNFFLHPDLRNHPGGLACVQPLIDAIPKMRDMEMKILWVNWGLTDHELKTLPPALARSFRKSGGGGFGSQMPGKFGRLLMRDEYNSALYGPLQTEYETGKAKGTDIWIHKNRMSGLWGYQSALDLYLRENGIKTLFFAGVNTDQVR
;
A
#
# COMPACT_ATOMS: atom_id res chain seq x y z
N MET A 1 -37.74 -73.87 15.70
CA MET A 1 -37.57 -73.18 17.00
C MET A 1 -36.21 -72.52 17.00
N THR A 2 -36.09 -71.43 17.76
CA THR A 2 -34.97 -70.48 17.89
C THR A 2 -34.77 -69.49 16.74
N THR A 3 -35.47 -68.38 16.91
CA THR A 3 -35.29 -67.07 16.28
C THR A 3 -33.94 -66.47 16.70
N SER A 4 -33.03 -66.23 15.76
CA SER A 4 -31.85 -65.39 15.96
C SER A 4 -32.18 -63.94 15.56
N SER A 5 -32.08 -63.04 16.53
CA SER A 5 -32.29 -61.60 16.37
C SER A 5 -31.26 -60.98 15.40
N PRO A 6 -31.67 -60.06 14.52
CA PRO A 6 -30.72 -59.33 13.69
C PRO A 6 -29.93 -58.33 14.55
N THR A 7 -28.61 -58.50 14.53
CA THR A 7 -27.63 -57.58 15.13
C THR A 7 -27.73 -56.22 14.47
N THR A 8 -28.16 -55.21 15.21
CA THR A 8 -28.11 -53.81 14.80
C THR A 8 -26.65 -53.36 14.74
N VAL A 9 -26.15 -53.20 13.52
CA VAL A 9 -24.87 -52.53 13.24
C VAL A 9 -25.02 -51.07 13.66
N PRO A 10 -24.16 -50.54 14.54
CA PRO A 10 -24.18 -49.11 14.82
C PRO A 10 -23.73 -48.40 13.54
N THR A 11 -24.67 -47.65 12.96
CA THR A 11 -24.40 -46.73 11.87
C THR A 11 -23.52 -45.63 12.45
N SER A 12 -22.19 -45.82 12.36
CA SER A 12 -21.26 -44.71 12.57
C SER A 12 -21.64 -43.66 11.54
N GLY A 13 -22.22 -42.56 12.00
CA GLY A 13 -22.38 -41.37 11.18
C GLY A 13 -20.99 -40.97 10.74
N LEU A 14 -20.62 -41.38 9.51
CA LEU A 14 -19.52 -40.80 8.79
C LEU A 14 -19.94 -39.37 8.52
N VAL A 15 -19.64 -38.48 9.47
CA VAL A 15 -19.60 -37.05 9.23
C VAL A 15 -18.59 -36.91 8.10
N SER A 16 -19.08 -36.62 6.90
CA SER A 16 -18.22 -36.30 5.78
C SER A 16 -17.50 -35.01 6.14
N GLU A 17 -16.25 -35.11 6.63
CA GLU A 17 -15.41 -33.93 6.71
C GLU A 17 -15.29 -33.35 5.29
N PRO A 18 -15.65 -32.07 5.09
CA PRO A 18 -15.46 -31.45 3.80
C PRO A 18 -13.97 -31.40 3.49
N ILE A 19 -13.60 -31.95 2.33
CA ILE A 19 -12.22 -31.90 1.82
C ILE A 19 -11.82 -30.41 1.66
N PRO A 20 -10.68 -29.98 2.22
CA PRO A 20 -10.26 -28.59 2.20
C PRO A 20 -9.89 -28.16 0.77
N LEU A 21 -10.48 -27.06 0.29
CA LEU A 21 -10.31 -26.58 -1.08
C LEU A 21 -9.16 -25.55 -1.23
N HIS A 22 -8.12 -25.71 -0.41
CA HIS A 22 -6.98 -24.80 -0.12
C HIS A 22 -7.23 -23.85 1.05
N ASP A 23 -6.66 -24.21 2.20
CA ASP A 23 -6.42 -23.25 3.28
C ASP A 23 -5.04 -23.49 3.90
N THR A 24 -4.06 -22.78 3.34
CA THR A 24 -2.72 -22.62 3.92
C THR A 24 -2.83 -22.02 5.33
N PRO A 25 -1.87 -22.24 6.25
CA PRO A 25 -1.99 -22.10 7.73
C PRO A 25 -2.29 -20.68 8.31
N ILE A 26 -2.87 -19.78 7.54
CA ILE A 26 -3.15 -18.38 7.87
C ILE A 26 -4.61 -18.19 8.35
N LEU A 27 -5.56 -19.07 7.99
CA LEU A 27 -6.93 -18.95 8.50
C LEU A 27 -7.04 -19.41 9.96
N GLY A 28 -7.43 -18.48 10.82
CA GLY A 28 -7.54 -18.64 12.28
C GLY A 28 -6.62 -17.70 13.06
N MET A 29 -5.55 -17.19 12.43
CA MET A 29 -4.74 -16.11 13.00
C MET A 29 -5.49 -14.78 12.83
N THR A 30 -6.35 -14.46 13.79
CA THR A 30 -6.94 -13.11 13.92
C THR A 30 -5.88 -12.05 14.20
N SER A 31 -4.72 -12.47 14.70
CA SER A 31 -3.56 -11.61 14.94
C SER A 31 -2.24 -12.35 14.74
N ARG A 32 -1.20 -11.59 14.41
CA ARG A 32 0.18 -12.10 14.40
C ARG A 32 0.79 -11.94 15.80
N PRO A 33 1.26 -13.01 16.47
CA PRO A 33 1.95 -12.89 17.75
C PRO A 33 3.26 -12.12 17.59
N TYR A 34 3.84 -11.61 18.68
CA TYR A 34 5.18 -11.06 18.63
C TYR A 34 6.22 -12.14 18.33
N VAL A 35 7.33 -11.73 17.73
CA VAL A 35 8.51 -12.57 17.56
C VAL A 35 9.16 -12.87 18.92
N GLN A 36 9.77 -14.05 19.07
CA GLN A 36 10.41 -14.44 20.33
C GLN A 36 11.83 -13.87 20.51
N ARG A 37 12.44 -13.42 19.42
CA ARG A 37 13.74 -12.75 19.37
C ARG A 37 13.79 -11.80 18.18
N ALA A 38 14.75 -10.88 18.17
CA ALA A 38 14.91 -9.96 17.05
C ALA A 38 15.03 -10.75 15.73
N THR A 39 14.13 -10.46 14.80
CA THR A 39 13.96 -11.21 13.55
C THR A 39 14.11 -10.25 12.39
N VAL A 40 15.15 -10.47 11.59
CA VAL A 40 15.38 -9.75 10.33
C VAL A 40 14.43 -10.33 9.29
N TYR A 41 13.72 -9.49 8.57
CA TYR A 41 12.92 -9.84 7.40
C TYR A 41 13.46 -9.15 6.16
N GLY A 42 13.51 -9.86 5.04
CA GLY A 42 14.17 -9.40 3.81
C GLY A 42 15.61 -9.90 3.73
N GLY A 43 16.52 -9.05 3.25
CA GLY A 43 17.93 -9.41 3.03
C GLY A 43 18.26 -9.83 1.60
N THR A 44 17.31 -9.69 0.67
CA THR A 44 17.61 -9.70 -0.76
C THR A 44 18.19 -8.36 -1.18
N VAL A 45 19.19 -8.40 -2.05
CA VAL A 45 19.74 -7.23 -2.72
C VAL A 45 18.62 -6.61 -3.57
N ASP A 46 18.34 -5.32 -3.38
CA ASP A 46 17.43 -4.58 -4.25
C ASP A 46 18.06 -4.36 -5.63
N VAL A 47 17.28 -3.80 -6.56
CA VAL A 47 17.75 -3.55 -7.95
C VAL A 47 18.96 -2.60 -8.03
N GLU A 48 19.29 -1.90 -6.95
CA GLU A 48 20.40 -0.94 -6.85
C GLU A 48 21.57 -1.48 -6.01
N GLY A 49 21.53 -2.74 -5.57
CA GLY A 49 22.61 -3.33 -4.78
C GLY A 49 22.48 -3.15 -3.27
N ALA A 50 21.44 -2.46 -2.77
CA ALA A 50 21.24 -2.24 -1.34
C ALA A 50 20.39 -3.36 -0.71
N ALA A 51 20.73 -3.78 0.50
CA ALA A 51 19.96 -4.79 1.22
C ALA A 51 18.62 -4.19 1.68
N GLY A 52 17.52 -4.66 1.10
CA GLY A 52 16.17 -4.33 1.60
C GLY A 52 15.83 -5.24 2.77
N PHE A 53 15.88 -4.73 3.99
CA PHE A 53 15.49 -5.48 5.18
C PHE A 53 14.88 -4.56 6.26
N TRP A 54 14.16 -5.18 7.18
CA TRP A 54 13.69 -4.56 8.42
C TRP A 54 13.79 -5.58 9.55
N VAL A 55 13.64 -5.15 10.80
CA VAL A 55 13.78 -6.02 11.98
C VAL A 55 12.54 -5.92 12.86
N GLU A 56 11.90 -7.03 13.19
CA GLU A 56 10.89 -7.10 14.26
C GLU A 56 11.56 -7.44 15.58
N TYR A 57 11.21 -6.73 16.65
CA TYR A 57 11.65 -7.00 18.01
C TYR A 57 10.55 -7.65 18.85
N PRO A 58 10.90 -8.39 19.93
CA PRO A 58 9.91 -9.04 20.79
C PRO A 58 8.91 -8.11 21.49
N ASP A 59 9.22 -6.81 21.54
CA ASP A 59 8.34 -5.78 22.09
C ASP A 59 7.31 -5.24 21.07
N GLY A 60 7.29 -5.79 19.85
CA GLY A 60 6.37 -5.40 18.78
C GLY A 60 6.86 -4.23 17.93
N LEU A 61 8.09 -3.76 18.11
CA LEU A 61 8.69 -2.76 17.22
C LEU A 61 9.13 -3.40 15.90
N MET A 62 8.66 -2.83 14.79
CA MET A 62 9.12 -3.12 13.43
C MET A 62 10.02 -1.96 12.97
N ASP A 63 11.33 -2.18 12.93
CA ASP A 63 12.32 -1.16 12.60
C ASP A 63 12.77 -1.26 11.13
N LEU A 64 12.31 -0.31 10.32
CA LEU A 64 12.64 -0.17 8.89
C LEU A 64 13.85 0.76 8.66
N THR A 65 14.51 1.23 9.73
CA THR A 65 15.60 2.23 9.65
C THR A 65 16.99 1.61 9.74
N ARG A 66 17.07 0.30 10.02
CA ARG A 66 18.33 -0.42 10.19
C ARG A 66 19.17 -0.38 8.91
N THR A 67 20.45 -0.05 9.04
CA THR A 67 21.43 -0.04 7.93
C THR A 67 22.41 -1.22 7.99
N HIS A 68 22.50 -1.89 9.14
CA HIS A 68 23.36 -3.04 9.36
C HIS A 68 22.54 -4.23 9.86
N LEU A 69 22.85 -5.42 9.32
CA LEU A 69 22.29 -6.67 9.81
C LEU A 69 22.60 -6.82 11.29
N VAL A 70 21.64 -7.40 12.01
CA VAL A 70 21.85 -7.76 13.42
C VAL A 70 22.79 -8.96 13.45
N SER A 71 23.85 -8.91 14.27
CA SER A 71 24.78 -10.03 14.42
C SER A 71 24.02 -11.28 14.90
N SER A 72 24.15 -12.39 14.16
CA SER A 72 23.74 -13.71 14.65
C SER A 72 24.76 -14.20 15.67
N ASP A 73 24.31 -14.76 16.80
CA ASP A 73 25.19 -15.56 17.67
C ASP A 73 25.88 -16.65 16.83
N GLU A 74 27.20 -16.60 16.83
CA GLU A 74 28.22 -17.53 16.32
C GLU A 74 27.86 -18.48 15.14
N GLY A 75 28.47 -18.19 13.99
CA GLY A 75 29.11 -19.17 13.09
C GLY A 75 28.28 -20.35 12.56
N LEU A 76 27.80 -20.24 11.30
CA LEU A 76 27.73 -21.35 10.33
C LEU A 76 27.56 -20.77 8.91
N PRO A 77 28.32 -21.23 7.90
CA PRO A 77 28.12 -20.84 6.52
C PRO A 77 26.87 -21.56 5.99
N GLY A 78 25.84 -20.78 5.71
CA GLY A 78 24.62 -21.31 5.12
C GLY A 78 23.64 -20.18 4.90
N VAL A 79 23.56 -19.70 3.67
CA VAL A 79 22.38 -19.00 3.16
C VAL A 79 21.22 -19.97 3.34
N LYS A 80 20.51 -19.85 4.46
CA LYS A 80 19.24 -20.53 4.64
C LYS A 80 18.27 -19.81 3.71
N ASN A 81 17.70 -20.55 2.76
CA ASN A 81 16.63 -20.12 1.87
C ASN A 81 15.37 -19.78 2.67
N GLY A 82 15.40 -18.66 3.38
CA GLY A 82 14.30 -18.11 4.14
C GLY A 82 14.40 -16.59 4.11
N ASN A 83 13.29 -15.90 3.88
CA ASN A 83 13.22 -14.44 3.83
C ASN A 83 13.43 -13.78 5.20
N SER A 84 14.05 -14.48 6.16
CA SER A 84 14.26 -14.00 7.52
C SER A 84 15.46 -14.66 8.20
N ALA A 85 16.20 -13.89 8.99
CA ALA A 85 17.29 -14.36 9.85
C ALA A 85 17.04 -13.97 11.30
N GLU A 86 17.43 -14.82 12.25
CA GLU A 86 17.22 -14.61 13.68
C GLU A 86 18.50 -14.10 14.36
N ALA A 87 18.38 -13.08 15.21
CA ALA A 87 19.47 -12.61 16.05
C ALA A 87 19.40 -13.17 17.49
N GLY A 88 20.38 -12.81 18.33
CA GLY A 88 20.44 -13.21 19.73
C GLY A 88 19.18 -12.81 20.52
N LYS A 89 18.82 -13.60 21.53
CA LYS A 89 17.59 -13.41 22.33
C LYS A 89 17.55 -12.08 23.09
N ASP A 90 18.71 -11.50 23.38
CA ASP A 90 18.85 -10.26 24.17
C ASP A 90 19.08 -9.00 23.31
N GLU A 91 19.04 -9.11 21.97
CA GLU A 91 19.14 -7.93 21.11
C GLU A 91 17.97 -6.98 21.37
N LYS A 92 18.31 -5.74 21.75
CA LYS A 92 17.36 -4.66 21.97
C LYS A 92 17.32 -3.71 20.78
N PRO A 93 16.18 -3.06 20.52
CA PRO A 93 16.14 -2.02 19.50
C PRO A 93 17.08 -0.86 19.89
N PRO A 94 17.83 -0.29 18.93
CA PRO A 94 18.58 0.93 19.16
C PRO A 94 17.65 2.05 19.68
N PRO A 95 18.17 3.01 20.45
CA PRO A 95 17.40 4.19 20.83
C PRO A 95 16.85 4.92 19.60
N LEU A 96 15.63 5.46 19.71
CA LEU A 96 15.02 6.26 18.66
C LEU A 96 15.81 7.55 18.43
N ASP A 97 16.26 7.78 17.20
CA ASP A 97 16.79 9.09 16.81
C ASP A 97 15.63 10.01 16.41
N VAL A 98 15.09 10.75 17.38
CA VAL A 98 13.94 11.65 17.19
C VAL A 98 14.15 12.74 16.13
N LYS A 99 15.40 13.01 15.73
CA LYS A 99 15.68 13.97 14.65
C LYS A 99 15.34 13.37 13.29
N THR A 100 15.77 12.14 13.05
CA THR A 100 15.71 11.51 11.71
C THR A 100 14.64 10.41 11.58
N GLN A 101 14.09 9.97 12.71
CA GLN A 101 13.18 8.83 12.80
C GLN A 101 11.89 9.20 13.53
N VAL A 102 10.83 8.45 13.25
CA VAL A 102 9.57 8.50 13.97
C VAL A 102 9.04 7.09 14.18
N GLU A 103 8.34 6.89 15.30
CA GLU A 103 7.59 5.67 15.58
C GLU A 103 6.09 5.95 15.46
N ILE A 104 5.39 5.08 14.74
CA ILE A 104 3.95 5.18 14.50
C ILE A 104 3.29 3.94 15.11
N ASP A 105 2.32 4.17 16.00
CA ASP A 105 1.51 3.09 16.55
C ASP A 105 0.59 2.49 15.47
N VAL A 106 0.56 1.16 15.43
CA VAL A 106 -0.32 0.39 14.55
C VAL A 106 -1.47 -0.16 15.37
N GLU A 107 -2.70 0.11 14.93
CA GLU A 107 -3.89 -0.46 15.54
C GLU A 107 -3.89 -2.00 15.40
N GLY A 108 -4.35 -2.68 16.45
CA GLY A 108 -4.44 -4.13 16.49
C GLY A 108 -3.99 -4.71 17.83
N THR A 109 -4.21 -6.01 17.97
CA THR A 109 -3.78 -6.79 19.12
C THR A 109 -2.93 -7.95 18.60
N PRO A 110 -1.70 -8.17 19.09
CA PRO A 110 -1.00 -7.29 20.03
C PRO A 110 -0.55 -5.99 19.33
N LYS A 111 -0.41 -4.91 20.12
CA LYS A 111 -0.07 -3.56 19.61
C LYS A 111 1.31 -3.57 18.97
N ARG A 112 1.49 -2.85 17.86
CA ARG A 112 2.81 -2.74 17.21
C ARG A 112 3.18 -1.29 16.98
N ARG A 113 4.47 -1.07 16.79
CA ARG A 113 5.02 0.22 16.36
C ARG A 113 5.83 -0.01 15.11
N ILE A 114 5.71 0.87 14.13
CA ILE A 114 6.64 0.93 13.01
C ILE A 114 7.60 2.09 13.23
N ARG A 115 8.90 1.84 13.11
CA ARG A 115 9.92 2.90 13.09
C ARG A 115 10.37 3.12 11.66
N VAL A 116 10.29 4.37 11.22
CA VAL A 116 10.64 4.77 9.86
C VAL A 116 11.51 6.01 9.84
N SER A 117 12.30 6.18 8.78
CA SER A 117 13.07 7.40 8.55
C SER A 117 12.14 8.47 7.99
N LYS A 118 12.13 9.65 8.59
CA LYS A 118 11.27 10.77 8.15
C LYS A 118 11.52 11.14 6.70
N GLU A 119 12.80 11.38 6.36
CA GLU A 119 13.24 11.83 5.03
C GLU A 119 13.06 10.77 3.93
N LYS A 120 13.08 9.48 4.29
CA LYS A 120 12.94 8.36 3.35
C LYS A 120 11.53 7.78 3.30
N SER A 121 10.55 8.47 3.88
CA SER A 121 9.15 8.05 3.93
C SER A 121 8.23 9.05 3.26
N ALA A 122 7.18 8.55 2.62
CA ALA A 122 6.16 9.40 2.00
C ALA A 122 4.76 8.80 2.12
N LEU A 123 3.75 9.67 2.25
CA LEU A 123 2.35 9.32 2.01
C LEU A 123 2.06 9.46 0.51
N VAL A 124 1.53 8.40 -0.11
CA VAL A 124 1.11 8.37 -1.51
C VAL A 124 -0.42 8.38 -1.55
N VAL A 125 -0.98 9.50 -2.00
CA VAL A 125 -2.43 9.71 -2.14
C VAL A 125 -2.83 9.46 -3.59
N ILE A 126 -3.67 8.47 -3.84
CA ILE A 126 -3.95 7.96 -5.18
C ILE A 126 -5.38 8.31 -5.63
N ASP A 127 -5.49 8.91 -6.82
CA ASP A 127 -6.74 9.08 -7.59
C ASP A 127 -7.92 9.70 -6.82
N MET A 128 -7.66 10.56 -5.83
CA MET A 128 -8.70 11.30 -5.10
C MET A 128 -9.26 12.49 -5.90
N GLN A 129 -9.51 12.27 -7.20
CA GLN A 129 -9.91 13.28 -8.18
C GLN A 129 -11.43 13.36 -8.34
N ASN A 130 -11.93 14.49 -8.85
CA ASN A 130 -13.35 14.70 -9.13
C ASN A 130 -13.94 13.60 -10.02
N PHE A 131 -13.19 13.08 -10.99
CA PHE A 131 -13.66 12.01 -11.86
C PHE A 131 -14.09 10.74 -11.09
N PHE A 132 -13.43 10.44 -9.98
CA PHE A 132 -13.67 9.24 -9.18
C PHE A 132 -14.67 9.46 -8.04
N LEU A 133 -14.74 10.69 -7.51
CA LEU A 133 -15.47 10.98 -6.28
C LEU A 133 -16.69 11.90 -6.46
N HIS A 134 -16.73 12.73 -7.50
CA HIS A 134 -17.81 13.70 -7.65
C HIS A 134 -19.15 12.99 -7.87
N PRO A 135 -20.20 13.26 -7.06
CA PRO A 135 -21.49 12.55 -7.13
C PRO A 135 -22.15 12.56 -8.51
N ASP A 136 -22.04 13.67 -9.24
CA ASP A 136 -22.54 13.78 -10.62
C ASP A 136 -21.85 12.83 -11.62
N LEU A 137 -20.65 12.33 -11.30
CA LEU A 137 -19.87 11.44 -12.17
C LEU A 137 -19.87 10.00 -11.67
N ARG A 138 -19.88 9.77 -10.36
CA ARG A 138 -19.73 8.45 -9.74
C ARG A 138 -20.57 8.33 -8.47
N ASN A 139 -21.18 7.17 -8.31
CA ASN A 139 -21.73 6.75 -7.02
C ASN A 139 -20.64 5.98 -6.26
N HIS A 140 -19.83 6.67 -5.47
CA HIS A 140 -18.70 6.08 -4.73
C HIS A 140 -18.70 6.48 -3.23
N PRO A 141 -19.64 5.94 -2.43
CA PRO A 141 -19.79 6.34 -1.03
C PRO A 141 -18.56 5.99 -0.18
N GLY A 142 -17.89 4.86 -0.46
CA GLY A 142 -16.66 4.48 0.25
C GLY A 142 -15.51 5.44 -0.01
N GLY A 143 -15.33 5.87 -1.26
CA GLY A 143 -14.31 6.84 -1.63
C GLY A 143 -14.56 8.22 -1.02
N LEU A 144 -15.82 8.66 -0.98
CA LEU A 144 -16.20 9.89 -0.27
C LEU A 144 -15.95 9.80 1.23
N ALA A 145 -16.20 8.64 1.85
CA ALA A 145 -15.93 8.41 3.26
C ALA A 145 -14.42 8.46 3.60
N CYS A 146 -13.53 8.22 2.63
CA CYS A 146 -12.09 8.34 2.79
C CYS A 146 -11.58 9.80 2.81
N VAL A 147 -12.38 10.78 2.36
CA VAL A 147 -11.93 12.18 2.24
C VAL A 147 -11.58 12.77 3.61
N GLN A 148 -12.46 12.63 4.61
CA GLN A 148 -12.21 13.21 5.93
C GLN A 148 -11.03 12.56 6.66
N PRO A 149 -10.92 11.21 6.75
CA PRO A 149 -9.74 10.58 7.34
C PRO A 149 -8.42 11.01 6.68
N LEU A 150 -8.43 11.23 5.37
CA LEU A 150 -7.26 11.70 4.65
C LEU A 150 -6.91 13.15 5.00
N ILE A 151 -7.89 14.05 5.08
CA ILE A 151 -7.71 15.44 5.55
C ILE A 151 -7.15 15.46 6.99
N ASP A 152 -7.57 14.53 7.84
CA ASP A 152 -7.08 14.45 9.22
C ASP A 152 -5.66 13.86 9.33
N ALA A 153 -5.30 12.99 8.39
CA ALA A 153 -4.00 12.30 8.36
C ALA A 153 -2.89 13.15 7.74
N ILE A 154 -3.17 13.87 6.65
CA ILE A 154 -2.16 14.62 5.89
C ILE A 154 -1.37 15.62 6.76
N PRO A 155 -1.99 16.47 7.61
CA PRO A 155 -1.25 17.37 8.47
C PRO A 155 -0.30 16.64 9.42
N LYS A 156 -0.72 15.51 9.99
CA LYS A 156 0.12 14.70 10.89
C LYS A 156 1.32 14.10 10.16
N MET A 157 1.13 13.66 8.92
CA MET A 157 2.24 13.16 8.09
C MET A 157 3.26 14.26 7.80
N ARG A 158 2.81 15.50 7.57
CA ARG A 158 3.69 16.66 7.40
C ARG A 158 4.41 17.06 8.69
N ASP A 159 3.73 16.98 9.85
CA ASP A 159 4.35 17.21 11.16
C ASP A 159 5.45 16.18 11.46
N MET A 160 5.33 14.97 10.91
CA MET A 160 6.37 13.94 10.91
C MET A 160 7.45 14.15 9.81
N GLU A 161 7.43 15.29 9.12
CA GLU A 161 8.38 15.70 8.09
C GLU A 161 8.38 14.80 6.83
N MET A 162 7.31 14.02 6.63
CA MET A 162 7.17 13.16 5.45
C MET A 162 6.61 13.94 4.26
N LYS A 163 7.03 13.55 3.05
CA LYS A 163 6.46 14.10 1.81
C LYS A 163 5.08 13.50 1.53
N ILE A 164 4.20 14.31 0.94
CA ILE A 164 2.89 13.87 0.44
C ILE A 164 2.94 13.85 -1.08
N LEU A 165 2.76 12.68 -1.69
CA LEU A 165 2.80 12.46 -3.12
C LEU A 165 1.37 12.25 -3.63
N TRP A 166 0.86 13.22 -4.38
CA TRP A 166 -0.47 13.17 -4.98
C TRP A 166 -0.38 12.55 -6.36
N VAL A 167 -0.67 11.25 -6.44
CA VAL A 167 -0.50 10.43 -7.63
C VAL A 167 -1.84 10.28 -8.34
N ASN A 168 -2.00 11.04 -9.42
CA ASN A 168 -3.29 11.26 -10.04
C ASN A 168 -3.22 11.10 -11.56
N TRP A 169 -4.32 10.67 -12.18
CA TRP A 169 -4.44 10.72 -13.62
C TRP A 169 -4.28 12.15 -14.13
N GLY A 170 -3.56 12.31 -15.23
CA GLY A 170 -3.46 13.59 -15.92
C GLY A 170 -2.67 13.42 -17.20
N LEU A 171 -3.39 13.14 -18.28
CA LEU A 171 -2.79 12.91 -19.59
C LEU A 171 -2.54 14.24 -20.31
N THR A 172 -1.44 14.27 -21.06
CA THR A 172 -1.22 15.24 -22.12
C THR A 172 -1.72 14.73 -23.46
N ASP A 173 -1.90 15.61 -24.44
CA ASP A 173 -2.24 15.21 -25.81
C ASP A 173 -1.17 14.32 -26.47
N HIS A 174 0.08 14.41 -26.01
CA HIS A 174 1.14 13.51 -26.46
C HIS A 174 0.97 12.10 -25.87
N GLU A 175 0.78 11.99 -24.56
CA GLU A 175 0.57 10.69 -23.89
C GLU A 175 -0.68 9.97 -24.37
N LEU A 176 -1.71 10.71 -24.76
CA LEU A 176 -2.93 10.14 -25.34
C LEU A 176 -2.64 9.31 -26.60
N LYS A 177 -1.65 9.71 -27.41
CA LYS A 177 -1.24 9.02 -28.64
C LYS A 177 -0.46 7.73 -28.38
N THR A 178 0.10 7.57 -27.17
CA THR A 178 0.96 6.45 -26.79
C THR A 178 0.30 5.52 -25.77
N LEU A 179 -1.00 5.68 -25.51
CA LEU A 179 -1.75 4.76 -24.67
C LEU A 179 -1.84 3.36 -25.32
N PRO A 180 -1.61 2.28 -24.55
CA PRO A 180 -1.85 0.93 -25.02
C PRO A 180 -3.31 0.76 -25.46
N PRO A 181 -3.60 0.05 -26.57
CA PRO A 181 -4.95 -0.12 -27.07
C PRO A 181 -5.93 -0.69 -26.04
N ALA A 182 -5.47 -1.62 -25.19
CA ALA A 182 -6.27 -2.19 -24.12
C ALA A 182 -6.72 -1.11 -23.11
N LEU A 183 -5.79 -0.24 -22.69
CA LEU A 183 -6.10 0.87 -21.78
C LEU A 183 -7.01 1.90 -22.44
N ALA A 184 -6.71 2.28 -23.68
CA ALA A 184 -7.54 3.22 -24.44
C ALA A 184 -8.99 2.72 -24.58
N ARG A 185 -9.17 1.41 -24.77
CA ARG A 185 -10.49 0.76 -24.83
C ARG A 185 -11.21 0.77 -23.48
N SER A 186 -10.53 0.58 -22.35
CA SER A 186 -11.14 0.47 -21.02
C SER A 186 -11.99 1.67 -20.61
N PHE A 187 -11.68 2.86 -21.14
CA PHE A 187 -12.41 4.10 -20.84
C PHE A 187 -13.38 4.53 -21.95
N ARG A 188 -13.51 3.75 -23.03
CA ARG A 188 -14.53 3.97 -24.07
C ARG A 188 -15.81 3.23 -23.69
N LYS A 189 -16.93 3.96 -23.63
CA LYS A 189 -18.25 3.36 -23.39
C LYS A 189 -19.04 3.36 -24.70
N SER A 190 -19.53 2.20 -25.11
CA SER A 190 -20.41 2.04 -26.29
C SER A 190 -19.84 2.64 -27.60
N GLY A 191 -18.53 2.56 -27.81
CA GLY A 191 -17.86 3.03 -29.04
C GLY A 191 -17.55 4.53 -29.10
N GLY A 192 -18.12 5.34 -28.19
CA GLY A 192 -17.85 6.77 -28.06
C GLY A 192 -17.03 7.14 -26.82
N GLY A 193 -16.59 8.40 -26.74
CA GLY A 193 -15.83 8.93 -25.62
C GLY A 193 -14.41 8.36 -25.48
N GLY A 194 -13.96 8.18 -24.24
CA GLY A 194 -12.60 7.75 -23.91
C GLY A 194 -11.71 8.88 -23.42
N PHE A 195 -10.47 8.55 -23.05
CA PHE A 195 -9.48 9.53 -22.61
C PHE A 195 -9.40 10.72 -23.58
N GLY A 196 -9.36 11.94 -23.02
CA GLY A 196 -9.28 13.18 -23.79
C GLY A 196 -10.56 13.64 -24.49
N SER A 197 -11.65 12.86 -24.46
CA SER A 197 -12.94 13.29 -24.98
C SER A 197 -13.62 14.30 -24.06
N GLN A 198 -14.39 15.24 -24.64
CA GLN A 198 -15.14 16.23 -23.88
C GLN A 198 -16.23 15.55 -23.05
N MET A 199 -16.20 15.77 -21.74
CA MET A 199 -17.25 15.32 -20.83
C MET A 199 -18.43 16.32 -20.83
N PRO A 200 -19.66 15.86 -20.53
CA PRO A 200 -20.81 16.75 -20.36
C PRO A 200 -20.58 17.80 -19.27
N GLY A 201 -21.22 18.96 -19.41
CA GLY A 201 -21.18 20.02 -18.41
C GLY A 201 -19.79 20.65 -18.23
N LYS A 202 -19.43 20.94 -16.98
CA LYS A 202 -18.20 21.67 -16.61
C LYS A 202 -16.98 20.79 -16.36
N PHE A 203 -17.05 19.49 -16.65
CA PHE A 203 -16.03 18.52 -16.25
C PHE A 203 -14.79 18.51 -17.15
N GLY A 204 -14.85 19.13 -18.33
CA GLY A 204 -13.70 19.25 -19.22
C GLY A 204 -13.39 17.95 -19.98
N ARG A 205 -12.16 17.82 -20.48
CA ARG A 205 -11.71 16.62 -21.20
C ARG A 205 -11.33 15.49 -20.24
N LEU A 206 -11.79 14.28 -20.53
CA LEU A 206 -11.65 13.13 -19.64
C LEU A 206 -10.18 12.82 -19.27
N LEU A 207 -9.86 12.93 -17.98
CA LEU A 207 -8.57 12.60 -17.36
C LEU A 207 -7.36 13.30 -17.99
N MET A 208 -7.57 14.46 -18.62
CA MET A 208 -6.49 15.31 -19.13
C MET A 208 -5.98 16.25 -18.04
N ARG A 209 -4.71 16.66 -18.12
CA ARG A 209 -4.14 17.64 -17.18
C ARG A 209 -4.94 18.94 -17.17
N ASP A 210 -4.99 19.58 -16.01
CA ASP A 210 -5.61 20.89 -15.79
C ASP A 210 -7.12 20.98 -16.10
N GLU A 211 -7.79 19.83 -16.27
CA GLU A 211 -9.24 19.74 -16.41
C GLU A 211 -9.93 19.51 -15.05
N TYR A 212 -11.16 20.00 -14.90
CA TYR A 212 -11.89 19.93 -13.63
C TYR A 212 -12.07 18.50 -13.11
N ASN A 213 -12.35 17.54 -14.00
CA ASN A 213 -12.46 16.13 -13.60
C ASN A 213 -11.14 15.53 -13.08
N SER A 214 -10.00 16.09 -13.49
CA SER A 214 -8.66 15.66 -13.06
C SER A 214 -8.13 16.44 -11.85
N ALA A 215 -8.81 17.51 -11.42
CA ALA A 215 -8.50 18.16 -10.16
C ALA A 215 -8.88 17.25 -8.96
N LEU A 216 -8.26 17.49 -7.80
CA LEU A 216 -8.63 16.80 -6.57
C LEU A 216 -10.06 17.14 -6.16
N TYR A 217 -10.69 16.20 -5.47
CA TYR A 217 -12.07 16.36 -5.03
C TYR A 217 -12.18 17.29 -3.80
N GLY A 218 -13.00 18.33 -3.93
CA GLY A 218 -13.42 19.18 -2.83
C GLY A 218 -12.25 19.72 -1.98
N PRO A 219 -12.26 19.49 -0.64
CA PRO A 219 -11.26 20.07 0.26
C PRO A 219 -9.83 19.54 0.02
N LEU A 220 -9.67 18.40 -0.65
CA LEU A 220 -8.35 17.83 -0.94
C LEU A 220 -7.54 18.73 -1.89
N GLN A 221 -8.20 19.48 -2.77
CA GLN A 221 -7.54 20.43 -3.66
C GLN A 221 -6.88 21.56 -2.85
N THR A 222 -7.60 22.13 -1.89
CA THR A 222 -7.08 23.15 -0.96
C THR A 222 -5.95 22.59 -0.10
N GLU A 223 -6.07 21.34 0.34
CA GLU A 223 -5.05 20.67 1.13
C GLU A 223 -3.74 20.48 0.35
N TYR A 224 -3.83 20.07 -0.91
CA TYR A 224 -2.69 19.99 -1.82
C TYR A 224 -2.05 21.36 -2.05
N GLU A 225 -2.85 22.40 -2.34
CA GLU A 225 -2.33 23.75 -2.59
C GLU A 225 -1.58 24.31 -1.37
N THR A 226 -2.11 24.06 -0.17
CA THR A 226 -1.45 24.41 1.10
C THR A 226 -0.11 23.70 1.24
N GLY A 227 -0.06 22.39 1.00
CA GLY A 227 1.18 21.62 1.09
C GLY A 227 2.19 21.96 -0.01
N LYS A 228 1.71 22.27 -1.21
CA LYS A 228 2.54 22.72 -2.34
C LYS A 228 3.23 24.04 -1.99
N ALA A 229 2.49 25.00 -1.44
CA ALA A 229 3.05 26.28 -1.00
C ALA A 229 4.12 26.10 0.10
N LYS A 230 3.99 25.06 0.93
CA LYS A 230 4.98 24.69 1.97
C LYS A 230 6.13 23.82 1.46
N GLY A 231 6.10 23.35 0.20
CA GLY A 231 7.09 22.40 -0.33
C GLY A 231 7.03 21.00 0.29
N THR A 232 5.93 20.66 0.97
CA THR A 232 5.71 19.33 1.58
C THR A 232 5.01 18.36 0.62
N ASP A 233 4.30 18.90 -0.37
CA ASP A 233 3.42 18.11 -1.23
C ASP A 233 3.83 18.24 -2.70
N ILE A 234 3.84 17.10 -3.38
CA ILE A 234 4.30 16.95 -4.75
C ILE A 234 3.19 16.34 -5.58
N TRP A 235 2.95 16.92 -6.76
CA TRP A 235 1.99 16.37 -7.70
C TRP A 235 2.69 15.46 -8.69
N ILE A 236 2.17 14.24 -8.83
CA ILE A 236 2.68 13.23 -9.74
C ILE A 236 1.58 12.83 -10.70
N HIS A 237 1.76 13.15 -11.98
CA HIS A 237 0.86 12.67 -13.03
C HIS A 237 1.20 11.22 -13.38
N LYS A 238 0.20 10.33 -13.30
CA LYS A 238 0.27 9.01 -13.93
C LYS A 238 -0.56 8.97 -15.20
N ASN A 239 -0.09 8.15 -16.13
CA ASN A 239 -0.69 7.95 -17.45
C ASN A 239 -1.12 6.48 -17.69
N ARG A 240 -1.12 5.67 -16.63
CA ARG A 240 -1.61 4.29 -16.57
C ARG A 240 -2.40 4.09 -15.27
N MET A 241 -3.02 2.92 -15.14
CA MET A 241 -3.76 2.54 -13.92
C MET A 241 -2.87 2.65 -12.67
N SER A 242 -1.71 2.00 -12.69
CA SER A 242 -0.70 2.10 -11.62
C SER A 242 0.21 3.32 -11.85
N GLY A 243 0.63 3.97 -10.76
CA GLY A 243 1.70 4.97 -10.78
C GLY A 243 3.10 4.36 -10.95
N LEU A 244 3.26 3.06 -10.69
CA LEU A 244 4.50 2.29 -10.78
C LEU A 244 4.38 1.19 -11.86
N TRP A 245 3.88 1.56 -13.04
CA TRP A 245 3.59 0.60 -14.12
C TRP A 245 4.83 0.16 -14.92
N GLY A 246 5.99 0.76 -14.67
CA GLY A 246 7.25 0.44 -15.34
C GLY A 246 8.38 1.34 -14.88
N TYR A 247 9.59 1.03 -15.35
CA TYR A 247 10.77 1.86 -15.15
C TYR A 247 10.53 3.26 -15.71
N GLN A 248 11.04 4.28 -15.01
CA GLN A 248 10.98 5.68 -15.42
C GLN A 248 9.57 6.28 -15.48
N SER A 249 8.60 5.68 -14.78
CA SER A 249 7.36 6.41 -14.46
C SER A 249 7.70 7.65 -13.59
N ALA A 250 6.87 8.70 -13.65
CA ALA A 250 7.13 9.92 -12.88
C ALA A 250 7.25 9.66 -11.38
N LEU A 251 6.47 8.70 -10.84
CA LEU A 251 6.59 8.29 -9.44
C LEU A 251 7.91 7.54 -9.19
N ASP A 252 8.27 6.56 -10.02
CA ASP A 252 9.53 5.81 -9.90
C ASP A 252 10.75 6.74 -9.90
N LEU A 253 10.80 7.69 -10.83
CA LEU A 253 11.89 8.69 -10.89
C LEU A 253 11.95 9.53 -9.63
N TYR A 254 10.82 10.09 -9.19
CA TYR A 254 10.78 10.93 -7.99
C TYR A 254 11.24 10.17 -6.74
N LEU A 255 10.75 8.92 -6.56
CA LEU A 255 11.11 8.08 -5.42
C LEU A 255 12.62 7.79 -5.38
N ARG A 256 13.22 7.44 -6.52
CA ARG A 256 14.65 7.17 -6.64
C ARG A 256 15.49 8.42 -6.40
N GLU A 257 15.17 9.51 -7.05
CA GLU A 257 15.91 10.79 -6.94
C GLU A 257 15.92 11.32 -5.50
N ASN A 258 14.86 11.07 -4.73
CA ASN A 258 14.74 11.51 -3.34
C ASN A 258 15.08 10.41 -2.32
N GLY A 259 15.51 9.23 -2.77
CA GLY A 259 15.89 8.12 -1.88
C GLY A 259 14.76 7.63 -0.96
N ILE A 260 13.50 7.76 -1.39
CA ILE A 260 12.32 7.34 -0.63
C ILE A 260 12.20 5.82 -0.70
N LYS A 261 12.10 5.16 0.46
CA LYS A 261 12.09 3.69 0.59
C LYS A 261 10.85 3.15 1.29
N THR A 262 10.13 4.00 2.03
CA THR A 262 8.91 3.60 2.75
C THR A 262 7.73 4.40 2.24
N LEU A 263 6.67 3.69 1.83
CA LEU A 263 5.46 4.29 1.30
C LEU A 263 4.25 3.93 2.15
N PHE A 264 3.51 4.95 2.56
CA PHE A 264 2.17 4.82 3.10
C PHE A 264 1.18 5.06 1.96
N PHE A 265 0.18 4.21 1.79
CA PHE A 265 -0.78 4.35 0.70
C PHE A 265 -2.16 4.77 1.24
N ALA A 266 -2.76 5.73 0.56
CA ALA A 266 -4.14 6.13 0.76
C ALA A 266 -4.77 6.49 -0.59
N GLY A 267 -6.09 6.50 -0.67
CA GLY A 267 -6.81 6.92 -1.86
C GLY A 267 -7.79 5.88 -2.35
N VAL A 268 -8.12 5.94 -3.64
CA VAL A 268 -9.13 5.08 -4.27
C VAL A 268 -8.65 4.50 -5.60
N ASN A 269 -9.15 3.37 -6.05
CA ASN A 269 -9.90 2.37 -5.29
C ASN A 269 -8.93 1.41 -4.60
N THR A 270 -9.29 0.88 -3.42
CA THR A 270 -8.50 -0.15 -2.73
C THR A 270 -8.33 -1.41 -3.58
N ASP A 271 -9.39 -1.78 -4.31
CA ASP A 271 -9.40 -2.84 -5.30
C ASP A 271 -9.78 -2.27 -6.68
N GLN A 272 -9.11 -2.77 -7.73
CA GLN A 272 -9.44 -2.44 -9.12
C GLN A 272 -10.38 -3.48 -9.74
N VAL A 273 -11.16 -4.17 -8.91
CA VAL A 273 -12.09 -5.22 -9.34
C VAL A 273 -13.48 -4.60 -9.53
N ARG A 274 -14.13 -4.98 -10.63
CA ARG A 274 -15.49 -4.49 -10.97
C ARG A 274 -16.56 -5.19 -10.16
#